data_AF-A0A838P640-F1
#
_entry.id   AF-A0A838P640-F1
#
_cell.length_a   1.000
_cell.length_b   1.000
_cell.length_c   1.000
_cell.angle_alpha   90.00
_cell.angle_beta   90.00
_cell.angle_gamma   90.00
#
_symmetry.space_group_name_H-M   'P 1'
#
loop_
_entity.id
_entity.type
_entity.pdbx_description
1 polymer ?
#
loop_
_entity_poly.entity_id
_entity_poly.type
_entity_poly.pdbx_seq_one_letter_code
_entity_poly.pdbx_strand_id
1 'polypeptide(L)'
;ADLPPGTGIVLRGSVVTNKRWEDGKPFDANGKGTSDLDVTLVGTKVMEYWDKDAYYIPGLHTKPLCDEDPAIAIGLNKMRKALQELVGRPVNFQATANLVLYARDVLFSEPYFTLIEPEAGS
;
A
#
# COMPACT_ATOMS: atom_id res chain seq x y z
N ALA A 1 -15.75 -2.41 2.99
CA ALA A 1 -15.57 -1.93 4.37
C ALA A 1 -15.04 -0.52 4.30
N ASP A 2 -15.34 0.30 5.30
CA ASP A 2 -14.64 1.58 5.45
C ASP A 2 -13.28 1.31 6.11
N LEU A 3 -12.31 2.20 5.88
CA LEU A 3 -11.04 2.15 6.60
C LEU A 3 -11.30 2.49 8.08
N PRO A 4 -10.64 1.81 9.04
CA PRO A 4 -10.73 2.18 10.43
C PRO A 4 -10.38 3.66 10.66
N PRO A 5 -11.06 4.36 11.57
CA PRO A 5 -10.67 5.70 11.97
C PRO A 5 -9.19 5.76 12.37
N GLY A 6 -8.52 6.84 11.98
CA GLY A 6 -7.08 7.04 12.21
C GLY A 6 -6.16 6.34 11.21
N THR A 7 -6.69 5.62 10.20
CA THR A 7 -5.86 5.01 9.15
C THR A 7 -5.21 6.07 8.28
N GLY A 8 -3.88 6.12 8.28
CA GLY A 8 -3.09 6.92 7.34
C GLY A 8 -3.00 6.25 5.97
N ILE A 9 -2.76 7.05 4.93
CA ILE A 9 -2.61 6.58 3.55
C ILE A 9 -1.35 7.19 2.94
N VAL A 10 -0.47 6.33 2.45
CA VAL A 10 0.80 6.70 1.82
C VAL A 10 0.92 6.05 0.46
N LEU A 11 1.38 6.81 -0.53
CA LEU A 11 1.86 6.28 -1.81
C LEU A 11 3.37 6.06 -1.73
N ARG A 12 3.84 4.93 -2.28
CA ARG A 12 5.26 4.59 -2.29
C ARG A 12 5.69 3.95 -3.61
N GLY A 13 6.95 3.59 -3.73
CA GLY A 13 7.45 2.82 -4.87
C GLY A 13 7.42 3.61 -6.17
N SER A 14 7.10 2.92 -7.26
CA SER A 14 7.34 3.40 -8.62
C SER A 14 6.57 4.68 -8.97
N VAL A 15 5.41 4.91 -8.35
CA VAL A 15 4.62 6.15 -8.55
C VAL A 15 5.31 7.39 -7.96
N VAL A 16 6.13 7.21 -6.93
CA VAL A 16 6.85 8.31 -6.28
C VAL A 16 8.24 8.52 -6.89
N THR A 17 8.92 7.43 -7.25
CA THR A 17 10.28 7.48 -7.81
C THR A 17 10.31 7.74 -9.32
N ASN A 18 9.15 7.60 -9.99
CA ASN A 18 9.01 7.57 -11.45
C ASN A 18 9.88 6.49 -12.13
N LYS A 19 10.22 5.42 -11.39
CA LYS A 19 11.04 4.30 -11.87
C LYS A 19 10.45 2.98 -11.42
N ARG A 20 10.31 2.04 -12.35
CA ARG A 20 9.89 0.67 -12.08
C ARG A 20 10.91 -0.04 -11.21
N TRP A 21 10.42 -0.83 -10.25
CA TRP A 21 11.27 -1.57 -9.34
C TRP A 21 11.98 -2.76 -10.03
N GLU A 22 11.38 -3.40 -11.05
CA GLU A 22 12.00 -4.60 -11.65
C GLU A 22 13.23 -4.27 -12.51
N ASP A 23 13.18 -3.17 -13.26
CA ASP A 23 14.15 -2.88 -14.33
C ASP A 23 14.63 -1.43 -14.38
N GLY A 24 14.17 -0.57 -13.47
CA GLY A 24 14.57 0.84 -13.39
C GLY A 24 14.07 1.72 -14.53
N LYS A 25 13.23 1.20 -15.44
CA LYS A 25 12.66 2.00 -16.54
C LYS A 25 11.65 3.02 -16.00
N PRO A 26 11.29 4.05 -16.79
CA PRO A 26 10.24 5.00 -16.42
C PRO A 26 8.94 4.30 -16.01
N PHE A 27 8.19 4.90 -15.08
CA PHE A 27 6.97 4.34 -14.48
C PHE A 27 6.07 3.65 -15.52
N ASP A 28 5.61 4.35 -16.56
CA ASP A 28 4.73 3.78 -17.59
C ASP A 28 5.48 3.43 -18.89
N ALA A 29 6.70 2.89 -18.80
CA ALA A 29 7.52 2.58 -19.98
C ALA A 29 6.87 1.62 -20.99
N ASN A 30 5.93 0.78 -20.54
CA ASN A 30 5.17 -0.14 -21.41
C ASN A 30 3.83 0.44 -21.90
N GLY A 31 3.56 1.71 -21.62
CA GLY A 31 2.32 2.38 -21.96
C GLY A 31 1.62 2.97 -20.73
N LYS A 32 0.76 3.96 -20.97
CA LYS A 32 -0.01 4.63 -19.91
C LYS A 32 -0.84 3.61 -19.12
N GLY A 33 -0.71 3.61 -17.79
CA GLY A 33 -1.49 2.75 -16.90
C GLY A 33 -0.94 1.34 -16.73
N THR A 34 0.28 1.06 -17.20
CA THR A 34 0.88 -0.29 -17.11
C THR A 34 1.61 -0.54 -15.79
N SER A 35 1.98 0.50 -15.05
CA SER A 35 2.49 0.35 -13.69
C SER A 35 1.42 0.58 -12.64
N ASP A 36 1.59 -0.13 -11.54
CA ASP A 36 0.69 -0.19 -10.41
C ASP A 36 0.86 1.02 -9.47
N LEU A 37 -0.18 1.26 -8.66
CA LEU A 37 -0.11 2.15 -7.51
C LEU A 37 0.04 1.34 -6.24
N ASP A 38 1.17 1.53 -5.55
CA ASP A 38 1.39 1.00 -4.21
C ASP A 38 0.77 1.92 -3.16
N VAL A 39 -0.35 1.51 -2.59
CA VAL A 39 -1.04 2.20 -1.51
C VAL A 39 -0.74 1.50 -0.19
N THR A 40 -0.10 2.22 0.74
CA THR A 40 0.19 1.73 2.08
C THR A 40 -0.76 2.35 3.09
N LEU A 41 -1.50 1.49 3.79
CA LEU A 41 -2.42 1.81 4.87
C LEU A 41 -1.66 1.76 6.20
N VAL A 42 -1.70 2.84 6.97
CA VAL A 42 -0.91 2.98 8.21
C VAL A 42 -1.83 2.99 9.42
N GLY A 43 -1.62 2.07 10.36
CA GLY A 43 -2.36 1.97 11.62
C GLY A 43 -2.48 0.52 12.08
N THR A 44 -2.58 0.30 13.39
CA THR A 44 -2.65 -1.09 13.91
C THR A 44 -3.97 -1.77 13.53
N LYS A 45 -5.10 -1.05 13.61
CA LYS A 45 -6.44 -1.59 13.31
C LYS A 45 -6.61 -1.99 11.85
N VAL A 46 -6.06 -1.23 10.91
CA VAL A 46 -6.21 -1.56 9.48
C VAL A 46 -5.45 -2.83 9.11
N MET A 47 -4.45 -3.21 9.90
CA MET A 47 -3.74 -4.47 9.69
C MET A 47 -4.59 -5.69 9.98
N GLU A 48 -5.62 -5.58 10.83
CA GLU A 48 -6.52 -6.69 11.18
C GLU A 48 -7.37 -7.17 10.00
N TYR A 49 -7.38 -6.44 8.88
CA TYR A 49 -8.05 -6.85 7.64
C TYR A 49 -7.32 -7.95 6.87
N TRP A 50 -6.02 -8.17 7.15
CA TRP A 50 -5.25 -9.23 6.52
C TRP A 50 -5.42 -10.56 7.23
N ASP A 51 -5.47 -11.63 6.45
CA ASP A 51 -5.42 -12.99 6.96
C ASP A 51 -4.13 -13.22 7.76
N LYS A 52 -4.20 -14.09 8.78
CA LYS A 52 -3.12 -14.27 9.77
C LYS A 52 -1.79 -14.73 9.16
N ASP A 53 -1.82 -15.39 8.01
CA ASP A 53 -0.67 -15.87 7.23
C ASP A 53 -0.28 -14.93 6.07
N ALA A 54 -0.99 -13.81 5.92
CA ALA A 54 -0.75 -12.79 4.91
C ALA A 54 0.15 -11.64 5.40
N TYR A 55 1.16 -11.97 6.21
CA TYR A 55 2.16 -11.03 6.70
C TYR A 55 3.57 -11.44 6.26
N TYR A 56 4.37 -10.45 5.88
CA TYR A 56 5.82 -10.61 5.83
C TYR A 56 6.42 -10.58 7.24
N ILE A 57 5.87 -9.70 8.10
CA ILE A 57 6.21 -9.62 9.52
C ILE A 57 4.89 -9.55 10.31
N PRO A 58 4.51 -10.61 11.03
CA PRO A 58 3.26 -10.65 11.79
C PRO A 58 3.11 -9.43 12.72
N GLY A 59 1.97 -8.74 12.64
CA GLY A 59 1.67 -7.55 13.45
C GLY A 59 2.42 -6.28 13.05
N LEU A 60 3.30 -6.32 12.04
CA LEU A 60 4.07 -5.16 11.60
C LEU A 60 3.94 -4.83 10.10
N HIS A 61 3.95 -5.83 9.22
CA HIS A 61 3.98 -5.60 7.76
C HIS A 61 3.27 -6.71 6.98
N THR A 62 2.28 -6.33 6.18
CA THR A 62 1.45 -7.29 5.43
C THR A 62 2.04 -7.63 4.07
N LYS A 63 1.59 -8.75 3.48
CA LYS A 63 1.76 -9.02 2.04
C LYS A 63 0.87 -8.07 1.22
N PRO A 64 1.24 -7.74 -0.03
CA PRO A 64 0.41 -6.88 -0.87
C PRO A 64 -0.89 -7.60 -1.26
N LEU A 65 -2.02 -6.94 -1.03
CA LEU A 65 -3.32 -7.31 -1.58
C LEU A 65 -3.38 -6.78 -3.03
N CYS A 66 -3.44 -7.70 -3.98
CA CYS A 66 -3.41 -7.43 -5.43
C CYS A 66 -4.43 -8.33 -6.19
N ASP A 67 -4.35 -8.35 -7.52
CA ASP A 67 -5.23 -9.17 -8.36
C ASP A 67 -4.89 -10.67 -8.31
N GLU A 68 -3.62 -11.01 -8.04
CA GLU A 68 -3.12 -12.38 -7.92
C GLU A 68 -3.59 -13.03 -6.61
N ASP A 69 -3.64 -12.26 -5.52
CA ASP A 69 -3.98 -12.72 -4.18
C ASP A 69 -5.18 -11.94 -3.58
N PRO A 70 -6.37 -11.95 -4.22
CA PRO A 70 -7.50 -11.10 -3.84
C PRO A 70 -8.18 -11.50 -2.52
N ALA A 71 -7.88 -12.70 -2.02
CA ALA A 71 -8.51 -13.27 -0.85
C ALA A 71 -7.79 -12.93 0.47
N ILE A 72 -6.54 -12.44 0.43
CA ILE A 72 -5.73 -12.25 1.64
C ILE A 72 -6.23 -11.14 2.57
N ALA A 73 -7.14 -10.30 2.06
CA ALA A 73 -7.79 -9.21 2.80
C ALA A 73 -9.15 -8.88 2.16
N ILE A 74 -10.08 -9.85 2.18
CA ILE A 74 -11.39 -9.78 1.50
C ILE A 74 -12.15 -8.48 1.81
N GLY A 75 -12.09 -8.01 3.06
CA GLY A 75 -12.78 -6.80 3.50
C GLY A 75 -12.36 -5.51 2.77
N LEU A 76 -11.12 -5.48 2.23
CA LEU A 76 -10.54 -4.35 1.52
C LEU A 76 -10.51 -4.52 0.00
N ASN A 77 -10.57 -5.76 -0.51
CA ASN A 77 -10.43 -6.01 -1.94
C ASN A 77 -11.51 -5.30 -2.79
N LYS A 78 -12.73 -5.17 -2.27
CA LYS A 78 -13.78 -4.38 -2.95
C LYS A 78 -13.37 -2.91 -3.15
N MET A 79 -12.75 -2.30 -2.13
CA MET A 79 -12.28 -0.92 -2.19
C MET A 79 -11.10 -0.79 -3.14
N ARG A 80 -10.13 -1.71 -3.06
CA ARG A 80 -8.98 -1.76 -3.96
C ARG A 80 -9.42 -1.82 -5.43
N LYS A 81 -10.38 -2.71 -5.76
CA LYS A 81 -10.93 -2.82 -7.13
C LYS A 81 -11.64 -1.56 -7.59
N ALA A 82 -12.45 -0.94 -6.73
CA ALA A 82 -13.11 0.32 -7.05
C ALA A 82 -12.09 1.45 -7.33
N LEU A 83 -10.98 1.51 -6.57
CA LEU A 83 -9.89 2.44 -6.86
C LEU A 83 -9.19 2.13 -8.17
N GLN A 84 -8.89 0.85 -8.44
CA GLN A 84 -8.30 0.40 -9.71
C GLN A 84 -9.15 0.80 -10.91
N GLU A 85 -10.47 0.65 -10.84
CA GLU A 85 -11.41 1.13 -11.85
C GLU A 85 -11.36 2.65 -12.01
N LEU A 86 -11.30 3.40 -10.89
CA LEU A 86 -11.25 4.86 -10.89
C LEU A 86 -9.95 5.40 -11.53
N VAL A 87 -8.80 4.79 -11.21
CA VAL A 87 -7.49 5.26 -11.70
C VAL A 87 -7.09 4.67 -13.05
N GLY A 88 -7.79 3.62 -13.50
CA GLY A 88 -7.53 2.94 -14.78
C GLY A 88 -6.16 2.25 -14.85
N ARG A 89 -5.64 1.79 -13.70
CA ARG A 89 -4.35 1.07 -13.58
C ARG A 89 -4.39 0.13 -12.37
N PRO A 90 -3.51 -0.88 -12.28
CA PRO A 90 -3.47 -1.78 -11.13
C PRO A 90 -3.25 -1.01 -9.82
N VAL A 91 -3.90 -1.45 -8.74
CA VAL A 91 -3.74 -0.88 -7.40
C VAL A 91 -3.47 -2.01 -6.43
N ASN A 92 -2.38 -1.85 -5.67
CA ASN A 92 -1.94 -2.78 -4.64
C ASN A 92 -2.07 -2.12 -3.27
N PHE A 93 -2.66 -2.86 -2.32
CA PHE A 93 -2.80 -2.41 -0.95
C PHE A 93 -1.81 -3.15 -0.06
N GLN A 94 -1.16 -2.44 0.86
CA GLN A 94 -0.36 -3.04 1.92
C GLN A 94 -0.62 -2.31 3.23
N ALA A 95 -0.35 -2.92 4.38
CA ALA A 95 -0.56 -2.27 5.67
C ALA A 95 0.64 -2.39 6.62
N THR A 96 0.74 -1.41 7.52
CA THR A 96 1.81 -1.28 8.51
C THR A 96 1.35 -0.59 9.81
N ALA A 97 1.93 -0.95 10.96
CA ALA A 97 1.60 -0.33 12.26
C ALA A 97 2.37 1.00 12.51
N ASN A 98 1.61 2.07 12.72
CA ASN A 98 1.90 3.48 13.09
C ASN A 98 3.24 4.18 12.71
N LEU A 99 4.42 3.93 13.32
CA LEU A 99 5.59 4.85 13.09
C LEU A 99 6.98 4.20 13.10
N VAL A 100 7.10 2.94 13.52
CA VAL A 100 8.39 2.24 13.61
C VAL A 100 8.91 1.80 12.22
N LEU A 101 8.04 1.72 11.22
CA LEU A 101 8.41 1.50 9.81
C LEU A 101 8.58 2.82 9.03
N TYR A 102 7.84 3.87 9.39
CA TYR A 102 8.04 5.23 8.86
C TYR A 102 9.45 5.77 9.16
N ALA A 103 9.99 5.49 10.35
CA ALA A 103 11.35 5.88 10.73
C ALA A 103 12.46 4.97 10.12
N ARG A 104 12.15 3.72 9.74
CA ARG A 104 13.11 2.84 9.05
C ARG A 104 13.25 3.17 7.56
N ASP A 105 12.19 3.62 6.88
CA ASP A 105 12.27 3.97 5.44
C ASP A 105 12.93 5.33 5.18
N VAL A 106 12.77 6.32 6.07
CA VAL A 106 13.54 7.59 6.04
C VAL A 106 15.06 7.36 6.22
N LEU A 107 15.49 6.22 6.79
CA LEU A 107 16.90 5.83 6.94
C LEU A 107 17.50 5.13 5.69
N PHE A 108 16.68 4.64 4.75
CA PHE A 108 17.14 3.94 3.52
C PHE A 108 17.02 4.77 2.22
N SER A 109 16.54 6.03 2.30
CA SER A 109 16.42 6.98 1.17
C SER A 109 15.37 6.63 0.09
N GLU A 110 14.31 5.92 0.44
CA GLU A 110 13.19 5.67 -0.49
C GLU A 110 12.07 6.70 -0.30
N PRO A 111 11.71 7.49 -1.33
CA PRO A 111 10.72 8.54 -1.19
C PRO A 111 9.30 7.97 -1.13
N TYR A 112 8.44 8.63 -0.35
CA TYR A 112 7.01 8.36 -0.26
C TYR A 112 6.22 9.67 -0.30
N PHE A 113 4.90 9.56 -0.51
CA PHE A 113 3.99 10.68 -0.52
C PHE A 113 2.78 10.39 0.38
N THR A 114 2.62 11.16 1.46
CA THR A 114 1.48 11.02 2.37
C THR A 114 0.25 11.70 1.78
N LEU A 115 -0.84 10.94 1.63
CA LEU A 115 -2.16 11.44 1.22
C LEU A 115 -3.04 11.80 2.42
N ILE A 116 -3.01 10.96 3.46
CA ILE A 116 -3.76 11.13 4.70
C ILE A 116 -2.81 10.79 5.86
N GLU A 117 -2.64 11.73 6.78
CA GLU A 117 -1.83 11.52 7.98
C GLU A 117 -2.53 10.53 8.94
N PRO A 118 -1.81 9.56 9.53
CA PRO A 118 -2.37 8.71 10.58
C PRO A 118 -2.64 9.52 11.85
N GLU A 119 -3.69 9.18 12.59
CA GLU A 119 -3.95 9.83 13.88
C GLU A 119 -2.95 9.34 14.94
N ALA A 120 -2.40 10.28 15.72
CA ALA A 120 -1.45 9.98 16.79
C ALA A 120 -2.07 9.03 17.85
N GLY A 121 -1.46 7.85 18.04
CA GLY A 121 -1.88 6.87 19.04
C GLY A 121 -2.75 5.72 18.53
N SER A 122 -2.84 5.52 17.21
CA SER A 122 -3.56 4.41 16.55
C SER A 122 -2.72 3.18 16.21
#